data_AF-A0A166EGV0-F1
#
_entry.id   AF-A0A166EGV0-F1
#
_cell.length_a   1.000
_cell.length_b   1.000
_cell.length_c   1.000
_cell.angle_alpha   90.00
_cell.angle_beta   90.00
_cell.angle_gamma   90.00
#
_symmetry.space_group_name_H-M   'P 1'
#
loop_
_entity.id
_entity.type
_entity.pdbx_description
1 polymer ?
#
loop_
_entity_poly.entity_id
_entity_poly.type
_entity_poly.pdbx_seq_one_letter_code
_entity_poly.pdbx_strand_id
1 'polypeptide(L)'
;MTQTYVTTSLGSGAKAWQLTWFAFMLAGQAGLIALLLTLCISKTITPRLPVVYNLLLVLILEASVHLILLFTGKWMDVQLDQATCLAQAALKRGLDSAFIISAFAFVFESWRCAVKGNIKGKNTTLRTFFFLSFSFLTFLLYLLITVMDGIRSPQHLFRNPDAFFCIYYDGTL
;
A
#
# COMPACT_ATOMS: atom_id res chain seq x y z
N MET A 1 -23.43 -0.27 29.61
CA MET A 1 -22.25 -1.11 29.32
C MET A 1 -21.03 -0.22 29.43
N THR A 2 -20.29 -0.36 30.52
CA THR A 2 -19.09 0.41 30.84
C THR A 2 -17.93 -0.14 30.00
N GLN A 3 -17.54 0.63 28.97
CA GLN A 3 -16.41 0.31 28.11
C GLN A 3 -15.12 0.57 28.90
N THR A 4 -14.55 -0.49 29.46
CA THR A 4 -13.25 -0.48 30.12
C THR A 4 -12.19 -0.10 29.09
N TYR A 5 -11.64 1.10 29.21
CA TYR A 5 -10.45 1.54 28.48
C TYR A 5 -9.27 0.68 28.93
N VAL A 6 -8.99 -0.39 28.19
CA VAL A 6 -7.72 -1.12 28.33
C VAL A 6 -6.65 -0.21 27.75
N THR A 7 -5.99 0.57 28.60
CA THR A 7 -4.70 1.19 28.26
C THR A 7 -3.68 0.06 28.14
N THR A 8 -3.59 -0.56 26.97
CA THR A 8 -2.45 -1.43 26.62
C THR A 8 -1.23 -0.53 26.54
N SER A 9 -0.57 -0.35 27.68
CA SER A 9 0.79 0.16 27.73
C SER A 9 1.67 -0.85 26.99
N LEU A 10 1.89 -0.64 25.68
CA LEU A 10 2.90 -1.37 24.93
C LEU A 10 4.21 -1.26 25.73
N GLY A 11 4.71 -2.41 26.20
CA GLY A 11 5.98 -2.49 26.92
C GLY A 11 7.10 -1.82 26.11
N SER A 12 8.14 -1.31 26.77
CA SER A 12 9.23 -0.58 26.09
C SER A 12 9.83 -1.37 24.92
N GLY A 13 9.87 -2.70 25.02
CA GLY A 13 10.32 -3.59 23.95
C GLY A 13 9.41 -3.60 22.70
N ALA A 14 8.09 -3.58 22.87
CA ALA A 14 7.15 -3.58 21.74
C ALA A 14 7.24 -2.27 20.93
N LYS A 15 7.43 -1.14 21.62
CA LYS A 15 7.65 0.17 21.00
C LYS A 15 8.97 0.25 20.24
N ALA A 16 10.04 -0.31 20.80
CA ALA A 16 11.34 -0.35 20.15
C ALA A 16 11.31 -1.21 18.86
N TRP A 17 10.62 -2.35 18.90
CA TRP A 17 10.43 -3.21 17.73
C TRP A 17 9.64 -2.50 16.62
N GLN A 18 8.54 -1.85 17.00
CA GLN A 18 7.72 -1.05 16.10
C GLN A 18 8.51 0.09 15.42
N LEU A 19 9.35 0.80 16.16
CA LEU A 19 10.24 1.84 15.61
C LEU A 19 11.28 1.25 14.66
N THR A 20 11.84 0.10 14.99
CA THR A 20 12.83 -0.60 14.16
C THR A 20 12.21 -1.02 12.83
N TRP A 21 11.00 -1.60 12.88
CA TRP A 21 10.23 -1.95 11.69
C TRP A 21 9.95 -0.72 10.82
N PHE A 22 9.55 0.38 11.45
CA PHE A 22 9.27 1.62 10.75
C PHE A 22 10.52 2.23 10.07
N ALA A 23 11.68 2.19 10.74
CA ALA A 23 12.94 2.63 10.16
C ALA A 23 13.34 1.77 8.94
N PHE A 24 13.13 0.45 9.02
CA PHE A 24 13.37 -0.45 7.90
C PHE A 24 12.44 -0.16 6.73
N MET A 25 11.16 0.12 6.99
CA MET A 25 10.19 0.56 5.97
C MET A 25 10.64 1.85 5.28
N LEU A 26 11.07 2.87 6.04
CA LEU A 26 11.59 4.12 5.48
C LEU A 26 12.84 3.91 4.61
N ALA A 27 13.78 3.08 5.08
CA ALA A 27 14.97 2.74 4.31
C ALA A 27 14.60 2.01 3.00
N GLY A 28 13.65 1.07 3.07
CA GLY A 28 13.10 0.39 1.91
C GLY A 28 12.49 1.37 0.90
N GLN A 29 11.74 2.37 1.37
CA GLN A 29 11.15 3.40 0.52
C GLN A 29 12.20 4.26 -0.18
N ALA A 30 13.26 4.69 0.54
CA ALA A 30 14.38 5.39 -0.07
C ALA A 30 15.05 4.55 -1.17
N GLY A 31 15.21 3.24 -0.93
CA GLY A 31 15.72 2.28 -1.91
C GLY A 31 14.83 2.16 -3.15
N LEU A 32 13.50 2.05 -2.97
CA LEU A 32 12.55 2.00 -4.09
C LEU A 32 12.56 3.27 -4.94
N ILE A 33 12.61 4.45 -4.32
CA ILE A 33 12.69 5.74 -5.02
C ILE A 33 14.00 5.83 -5.80
N ALA A 34 15.12 5.45 -5.19
CA ALA A 34 16.42 5.40 -5.85
C ALA A 34 16.41 4.42 -7.04
N LEU A 35 15.77 3.26 -6.89
CA LEU A 35 15.61 2.29 -7.96
C LEU A 35 14.77 2.86 -9.12
N LEU A 36 13.62 3.49 -8.81
CA LEU A 36 12.76 4.13 -9.81
C LEU A 36 13.51 5.22 -10.58
N LEU A 37 14.25 6.09 -9.87
CA LEU A 37 15.09 7.13 -10.47
C LEU A 37 16.18 6.52 -11.35
N THR A 38 16.85 5.47 -10.88
CA THR A 38 17.88 4.76 -11.64
C THR A 38 17.30 4.18 -12.93
N LEU A 39 16.10 3.58 -12.88
CA LEU A 39 15.42 3.04 -14.06
C LEU A 39 14.98 4.13 -15.04
N CYS A 40 14.63 5.32 -14.55
CA CYS A 40 14.30 6.47 -15.40
C CYS A 40 15.55 7.03 -16.10
N ILE A 41 16.65 7.20 -15.36
CA ILE A 41 17.89 7.84 -15.82
C ILE A 41 18.72 6.89 -16.68
N SER A 42 18.80 5.61 -16.31
CA SER A 42 19.68 4.65 -16.97
C SER A 42 19.20 4.28 -18.37
N LYS A 43 19.93 4.76 -19.39
CA LYS A 43 19.65 4.47 -20.81
C LYS A 43 20.09 3.06 -21.24
N THR A 44 20.84 2.37 -20.39
CA THR A 44 21.50 1.08 -20.70
C THR A 44 20.66 -0.13 -20.31
N ILE A 45 19.63 0.05 -19.48
CA ILE A 45 18.75 -1.04 -19.03
C ILE A 45 17.61 -1.21 -20.05
N THR A 46 17.82 -2.08 -21.04
CA THR A 46 16.79 -2.55 -21.98
C THR A 46 16.37 -3.99 -21.70
N PRO A 47 15.11 -4.41 -21.93
CA PRO A 47 13.91 -3.63 -22.22
C PRO A 47 13.17 -3.20 -20.94
N ARG A 48 12.71 -1.94 -20.93
CA ARG A 48 11.92 -1.37 -19.82
C ARG A 48 10.49 -1.89 -19.88
N LEU A 49 10.13 -2.78 -18.96
CA LEU A 49 8.74 -3.20 -18.81
C LEU A 49 7.96 -2.11 -18.08
N PRO A 50 6.94 -1.49 -18.71
CA PRO A 50 6.13 -0.45 -18.07
C PRO A 50 5.46 -0.92 -16.77
N VAL A 51 5.22 -2.22 -16.65
CA VAL A 51 4.60 -2.84 -15.48
C VAL A 51 5.51 -2.80 -14.24
N VAL A 52 6.83 -2.74 -14.43
CA VAL A 52 7.79 -2.53 -13.33
C VAL A 52 7.59 -1.15 -12.71
N TYR A 53 7.43 -0.11 -13.54
CA TYR A 53 7.17 1.25 -13.06
C TYR A 53 5.84 1.31 -12.28
N ASN A 54 4.80 0.65 -12.79
CA ASN A 54 3.52 0.59 -12.09
C ASN A 54 3.66 -0.08 -10.70
N LEU A 55 4.33 -1.23 -10.65
CA LEU A 55 4.55 -1.94 -9.38
C LEU A 55 5.37 -1.10 -8.39
N LEU A 56 6.44 -0.44 -8.84
CA LEU A 56 7.24 0.44 -8.00
C LEU A 56 6.44 1.64 -7.50
N LEU A 57 5.61 2.26 -8.35
CA LEU A 57 4.73 3.35 -7.94
C LEU A 57 3.73 2.89 -6.88
N VAL A 58 3.08 1.75 -7.06
CA VAL A 58 2.12 1.21 -6.09
C VAL A 58 2.80 0.88 -4.76
N LEU A 59 3.99 0.28 -4.77
CA LEU A 59 4.77 0.00 -3.55
C LEU A 59 5.21 1.28 -2.82
N ILE A 60 5.52 2.35 -3.56
CA ILE A 60 5.82 3.66 -2.96
C ILE A 60 4.57 4.26 -2.32
N LEU A 61 3.43 4.19 -3.02
CA LEU A 61 2.15 4.67 -2.50
C LEU A 61 1.69 3.88 -1.28
N GLU A 62 1.89 2.56 -1.23
CA GLU A 62 1.48 1.72 -0.09
C GLU A 62 2.14 2.17 1.23
N ALA A 63 3.41 2.55 1.18
CA ALA A 63 4.09 3.05 2.36
C ALA A 63 3.61 4.44 2.82
N SER A 64 3.03 5.24 1.92
CA SER A 64 2.47 6.55 2.28
C SER A 64 1.36 6.45 3.34
N VAL A 65 0.62 5.32 3.39
CA VAL A 65 -0.37 5.04 4.43
C VAL A 65 0.24 5.13 5.84
N HIS A 66 1.44 4.59 5.99
CA HIS A 66 2.17 4.55 7.26
C HIS A 66 2.74 5.92 7.64
N LEU A 67 3.06 6.76 6.64
CA LEU A 67 3.53 8.12 6.83
C LEU A 67 2.44 9.08 7.35
N ILE A 68 1.16 8.83 7.05
CA ILE A 68 0.04 9.69 7.50
C ILE A 68 -0.01 9.78 9.05
N LEU A 69 0.25 8.68 9.76
CA LEU A 69 0.34 8.67 11.23
C LEU A 69 1.53 9.46 11.76
N LEU A 70 2.62 9.49 11.01
CA LEU A 70 3.81 10.26 11.37
C LEU A 70 3.56 11.77 11.21
N PHE A 71 2.93 12.17 10.10
CA PHE A 71 2.59 13.57 9.84
C PHE A 71 1.58 14.15 10.82
N THR A 72 0.64 13.34 11.30
CA THR A 72 -0.34 13.78 12.30
C THR A 72 0.24 13.89 13.70
N GLY A 73 1.49 13.46 13.94
CA GLY A 73 2.14 13.46 15.26
C GLY A 73 1.48 12.52 16.28
N LYS A 74 0.40 11.82 15.90
CA LYS A 74 -0.41 10.91 16.73
C LYS A 74 0.02 9.45 16.58
N TRP A 75 1.27 9.21 16.20
CA TRP A 75 1.82 7.87 15.98
C TRP A 75 1.72 6.92 17.20
N MET A 76 1.52 7.47 18.41
CA MET A 76 1.51 6.77 19.70
C MET A 76 0.18 6.91 20.43
N ASP A 77 -0.77 7.65 19.86
CA ASP A 77 -2.01 8.02 20.52
C ASP A 77 -3.12 7.01 20.21
N VAL A 78 -3.67 6.34 21.23
CA VAL A 78 -4.65 5.26 21.04
C VAL A 78 -5.96 5.79 20.43
N GLN A 79 -6.28 7.07 20.66
CA GLN A 79 -7.43 7.75 20.07
C GLN A 79 -7.02 8.51 18.81
N LEU A 80 -7.17 7.85 17.67
CA LEU A 80 -7.07 8.51 16.37
C LEU A 80 -8.43 9.10 15.98
N ASP A 81 -8.41 10.28 15.35
CA ASP A 81 -9.63 10.88 14.81
C ASP A 81 -10.26 9.95 13.76
N GLN A 82 -11.58 9.80 13.78
CA GLN A 82 -12.31 8.85 12.93
C GLN A 82 -12.04 9.11 11.45
N ALA A 83 -11.90 10.36 11.03
CA ALA A 83 -11.58 10.71 9.65
C ALA A 83 -10.18 10.23 9.24
N THR A 84 -9.20 10.34 10.13
CA THR A 84 -7.83 9.86 9.87
C THR A 84 -7.79 8.34 9.80
N CYS A 85 -8.50 7.68 10.72
CA CYS A 85 -8.61 6.23 10.78
C CYS A 85 -9.31 5.64 9.53
N LEU A 86 -10.40 6.27 9.11
CA LEU A 86 -11.12 5.93 7.89
C LEU A 86 -10.25 6.13 6.64
N ALA A 87 -9.55 7.27 6.53
CA ALA A 87 -8.67 7.56 5.41
C ALA A 87 -7.56 6.51 5.30
N GLN A 88 -6.96 6.09 6.42
CA GLN A 88 -5.94 5.05 6.41
C GLN A 88 -6.49 3.67 6.04
N ALA A 89 -7.62 3.26 6.60
CA ALA A 89 -8.23 1.98 6.30
C ALA A 89 -8.64 1.88 4.81
N ALA A 90 -9.27 2.94 4.28
CA ALA A 90 -9.65 3.01 2.88
C ALA A 90 -8.45 3.02 1.93
N LEU A 91 -7.42 3.81 2.27
CA LEU A 91 -6.21 3.90 1.45
C LEU A 91 -5.43 2.58 1.46
N LYS A 92 -5.31 1.92 2.63
CA LYS A 92 -4.66 0.61 2.75
C LYS A 92 -5.37 -0.45 1.91
N ARG A 93 -6.69 -0.58 2.06
CA ARG A 93 -7.48 -1.58 1.32
C ARG A 93 -7.49 -1.33 -0.19
N GLY A 94 -7.58 -0.06 -0.59
CA GLY A 94 -7.42 0.33 -1.98
C GLY A 94 -6.05 -0.07 -2.53
N LEU A 95 -4.95 0.31 -1.86
CA LEU A 95 -3.59 0.07 -2.33
C LEU A 95 -3.23 -1.41 -2.34
N ASP A 96 -3.71 -2.20 -1.37
CA ASP A 96 -3.52 -3.66 -1.35
C ASP A 96 -4.13 -4.32 -2.59
N SER A 97 -5.34 -3.90 -2.98
CA SER A 97 -5.98 -4.39 -4.20
C SER A 97 -5.17 -4.02 -5.45
N ALA A 98 -4.64 -2.79 -5.51
CA ALA A 98 -3.83 -2.29 -6.60
C ALA A 98 -2.50 -3.05 -6.70
N PHE A 99 -1.90 -3.37 -5.56
CA PHE A 99 -0.64 -4.10 -5.44
C PHE A 99 -0.79 -5.51 -6.00
N ILE A 100 -1.84 -6.26 -5.62
CA ILE A 100 -2.07 -7.62 -6.10
C ILE A 100 -2.14 -7.65 -7.63
N ILE A 101 -2.88 -6.72 -8.23
CA ILE A 101 -3.02 -6.63 -9.69
C ILE A 101 -1.72 -6.22 -10.37
N SER A 102 -0.99 -5.27 -9.78
CA SER A 102 0.31 -4.81 -10.29
C SER A 102 1.36 -5.92 -10.22
N ALA A 103 1.40 -6.67 -9.12
CA ALA A 103 2.29 -7.81 -8.92
C ALA A 103 1.97 -8.94 -9.91
N PHE A 104 0.69 -9.27 -10.09
CA PHE A 104 0.25 -10.25 -11.08
C PHE A 104 0.66 -9.84 -12.50
N ALA A 105 0.41 -8.59 -12.87
CA ALA A 105 0.82 -8.07 -14.18
C ALA A 105 2.34 -8.13 -14.36
N PHE A 106 3.12 -7.83 -13.32
CA PHE A 106 4.57 -7.89 -13.36
C PHE A 106 5.08 -9.32 -13.55
N VAL A 107 4.57 -10.28 -12.79
CA VAL A 107 4.92 -11.70 -12.92
C VAL A 107 4.53 -12.22 -14.29
N PHE A 108 3.33 -11.91 -14.77
CA PHE A 108 2.84 -12.34 -16.07
C PHE A 108 3.70 -11.80 -17.22
N GLU A 109 4.04 -10.51 -17.21
CA GLU A 109 4.90 -9.93 -18.23
C GLU A 109 6.35 -10.45 -18.14
N SER A 110 6.88 -10.64 -16.93
CA SER A 110 8.23 -11.20 -16.72
C SER A 110 8.31 -12.62 -17.24
N TRP A 111 7.32 -13.46 -16.92
CA TRP A 111 7.18 -14.82 -17.45
C TRP A 111 7.12 -14.82 -18.98
N ARG A 112 6.28 -13.95 -19.55
CA ARG A 112 6.13 -13.84 -21.01
C ARG A 112 7.43 -13.40 -21.68
N CYS A 113 8.17 -12.46 -21.09
CA CYS A 113 9.48 -12.04 -21.57
C CYS A 113 10.50 -13.18 -21.51
N ALA A 114 10.50 -13.97 -20.43
CA ALA A 114 11.36 -15.14 -20.30
C ALA A 114 11.05 -16.22 -21.36
N VAL A 115 9.77 -16.50 -21.60
CA VAL A 115 9.34 -17.55 -22.57
C VAL A 115 9.51 -17.12 -24.02
N LYS A 116 9.21 -15.86 -24.37
CA LYS A 116 9.31 -15.38 -25.77
C LYS A 116 10.73 -14.96 -26.18
N GLY A 117 11.68 -14.85 -25.25
CA GLY A 117 13.02 -14.36 -25.52
C GLY A 117 13.04 -12.91 -26.03
N ASN A 118 14.22 -12.42 -26.44
CA ASN A 118 14.45 -11.03 -26.91
C ASN A 118 13.84 -10.75 -28.29
N ILE A 119 12.77 -11.44 -28.67
CA ILE A 119 11.92 -11.03 -29.78
C ILE A 119 11.38 -9.68 -29.35
N LYS A 120 11.70 -8.62 -30.10
CA LYS A 120 11.06 -7.30 -30.02
C LYS A 120 9.57 -7.44 -30.30
N GLY A 121 8.86 -8.15 -29.43
CA GLY A 121 7.43 -8.28 -29.47
C GLY A 121 6.93 -6.88 -29.24
N LYS A 122 6.29 -6.31 -30.27
CA LYS A 122 5.47 -5.10 -30.20
C LYS A 122 4.77 -5.11 -28.84
N ASN A 123 5.34 -4.40 -27.88
CA ASN A 123 4.79 -4.39 -26.55
C ASN A 123 3.59 -3.47 -26.71
N THR A 124 2.42 -4.06 -26.90
CA THR A 124 1.23 -3.32 -27.28
C THR A 124 0.96 -2.35 -26.13
N THR A 125 1.20 -1.06 -26.35
CA THR A 125 0.90 0.02 -25.41
C THR A 125 -0.48 -0.13 -24.80
N LEU A 126 -1.42 -0.68 -25.59
CA LEU A 126 -2.77 -1.09 -25.18
C LEU A 126 -2.81 -2.06 -23.99
N ARG A 127 -1.95 -3.09 -23.96
CA ARG A 127 -1.92 -4.10 -22.90
C ARG A 127 -1.37 -3.53 -21.60
N THR A 128 -0.29 -2.76 -21.70
CA THR A 128 0.22 -1.97 -20.58
C THR A 128 -0.84 -1.02 -20.05
N PHE A 129 -1.51 -0.29 -20.94
CA PHE A 129 -2.59 0.62 -20.58
C PHE A 129 -3.73 -0.12 -19.87
N PHE A 130 -4.09 -1.33 -20.33
CA PHE A 130 -5.12 -2.15 -19.70
C PHE A 130 -4.74 -2.55 -18.28
N PHE A 131 -3.53 -3.10 -18.06
CA PHE A 131 -3.08 -3.47 -16.71
C PHE A 131 -2.96 -2.27 -15.78
N LEU A 132 -2.50 -1.12 -16.29
CA LEU A 132 -2.41 0.12 -15.54
C LEU A 132 -3.81 0.61 -15.14
N SER A 133 -4.70 0.74 -16.12
CA SER A 133 -6.09 1.19 -15.90
C SER A 133 -6.82 0.26 -14.95
N PHE A 134 -6.64 -1.05 -15.09
CA PHE A 134 -7.28 -2.04 -14.25
C PHE A 134 -6.82 -1.93 -12.78
N SER A 135 -5.51 -1.77 -12.54
CA SER A 135 -4.97 -1.61 -11.19
C SER A 135 -5.47 -0.34 -10.48
N PHE A 136 -5.56 0.78 -11.20
CA PHE A 136 -6.09 2.03 -10.64
C PHE A 136 -7.62 2.02 -10.50
N LEU A 137 -8.33 1.31 -11.39
CA LEU A 137 -9.78 1.16 -11.28
C LEU A 137 -10.14 0.35 -10.04
N THR A 138 -9.45 -0.76 -9.79
CA THR A 138 -9.69 -1.56 -8.57
C THR A 138 -9.30 -0.79 -7.31
N PHE A 139 -8.21 -0.03 -7.34
CA PHE A 139 -7.86 0.90 -6.28
C PHE A 139 -9.04 1.83 -5.93
N LEU A 140 -9.59 2.53 -6.92
CA LEU A 140 -10.70 3.46 -6.72
C LEU A 140 -11.98 2.77 -6.24
N LEU A 141 -12.30 1.60 -6.79
CA LEU A 141 -13.48 0.82 -6.38
C LEU A 141 -13.39 0.39 -4.92
N TYR A 142 -12.29 -0.25 -4.51
CA TYR A 142 -12.12 -0.70 -3.13
C TYR A 142 -11.98 0.47 -2.14
N LEU A 143 -11.38 1.57 -2.56
CA LEU A 143 -11.34 2.80 -1.77
C LEU A 143 -12.75 3.34 -1.54
N LEU A 144 -13.58 3.47 -2.59
CA LEU A 144 -14.95 3.96 -2.48
C LEU A 144 -15.83 3.05 -1.62
N ILE A 145 -15.73 1.73 -1.79
CA ILE A 145 -16.47 0.75 -0.97
C ILE A 145 -16.11 0.95 0.51
N THR A 146 -14.81 0.99 0.83
CA THR A 146 -14.36 1.14 2.22
C THR A 146 -14.77 2.49 2.82
N VAL A 147 -14.74 3.57 2.02
CA VAL A 147 -15.22 4.90 2.47
C VAL A 147 -16.73 4.87 2.73
N MET A 148 -17.51 4.30 1.82
CA MET A 148 -18.96 4.20 1.98
C MET A 148 -19.34 3.38 3.21
N ASP A 149 -18.69 2.25 3.42
CA ASP A 149 -18.94 1.38 4.56
C ASP A 149 -18.51 2.05 5.88
N GLY A 150 -17.36 2.73 5.88
CA GLY A 150 -16.88 3.45 7.05
C GLY A 150 -17.68 4.70 7.42
N ILE A 151 -18.30 5.38 6.44
CA ILE A 151 -19.26 6.48 6.72
C ILE A 151 -20.57 5.93 7.29
N ARG A 152 -21.06 4.80 6.75
CA ARG A 152 -22.31 4.18 7.21
C ARG A 152 -22.18 3.55 8.60
N SER A 153 -21.01 2.99 8.90
CA SER A 153 -20.76 2.21 10.11
C SER A 153 -19.45 2.63 10.80
N PRO A 154 -19.37 3.84 11.35
CA PRO A 154 -18.14 4.37 11.96
C PRO A 154 -17.73 3.65 13.26
N GLN A 155 -18.59 2.77 13.78
CA GLN A 155 -18.34 1.95 14.97
C GLN A 155 -17.45 0.72 14.70
N HIS A 156 -17.22 0.34 13.43
CA HIS A 156 -16.37 -0.81 13.05
C HIS A 156 -14.92 -0.43 12.71
N LEU A 157 -14.56 0.84 12.90
CA LEU A 157 -13.20 1.34 12.70
C LEU A 157 -12.45 1.26 14.03
N PHE A 158 -11.45 0.38 14.09
CA PHE A 158 -10.57 0.32 15.26
C PHE A 158 -9.10 0.41 14.86
N ARG A 159 -8.33 1.06 15.72
CA ARG A 159 -6.87 1.04 15.67
C ARG A 159 -6.39 -0.18 16.43
N ASN A 160 -5.73 -1.10 15.74
CA ASN A 160 -5.09 -2.23 16.41
C ASN A 160 -3.85 -1.73 17.17
N PRO A 161 -3.73 -1.94 18.50
CA PRO A 161 -2.58 -1.46 19.29
C PRO A 161 -1.23 -2.00 18.80
N ASP A 162 -1.22 -3.14 18.12
CA ASP A 162 0.01 -3.75 17.59
C ASP A 162 0.41 -3.24 16.20
N ALA A 163 -0.43 -2.44 15.53
CA ALA A 163 -0.23 -1.99 14.16
C ALA A 163 -0.30 -0.46 13.99
N PHE A 164 0.50 0.08 13.07
CA PHE A 164 0.46 1.48 12.65
C PHE A 164 -0.59 1.75 11.57
N PHE A 165 -1.76 1.15 11.68
CA PHE A 165 -2.87 1.42 10.76
C PHE A 165 -4.20 1.08 11.42
N CYS A 166 -5.25 1.75 10.94
CA CYS A 166 -6.62 1.39 11.25
C CYS A 166 -7.11 0.28 10.34
N ILE A 167 -7.90 -0.63 10.89
CA ILE A 167 -8.55 -1.70 10.16
C ILE A 167 -10.07 -1.55 10.27
N TYR A 168 -10.77 -1.80 9.16
CA TYR A 168 -12.21 -1.92 9.14
C TYR A 168 -12.59 -3.38 9.39
N TYR A 169 -13.39 -3.64 10.42
CA TYR A 169 -13.81 -4.97 10.80
C TYR A 169 -15.21 -5.28 10.28
N ASP A 170 -15.30 -6.19 9.32
CA ASP A 170 -16.56 -6.56 8.66
C ASP A 170 -17.19 -7.85 9.23
N GLY A 171 -16.75 -8.30 10.43
CA GLY A 171 -17.32 -9.48 11.11
C GLY A 171 -17.10 -10.83 10.42
N THR A 172 -16.41 -10.88 9.28
CA THR A 172 -16.07 -12.11 8.56
C THR A 172 -14.61 -12.48 8.83
N LEU A 173 -14.43 -13.42 9.76
CA LEU A 173 -13.17 -14.11 10.09
C LEU A 173 -12.87 -15.18 9.04
#